data_AF-A0A7L2DXY9-F1
#
_entry.id   AF-A0A7L2DXY9-F1
#
_cell.length_a   1.000
_cell.length_b   1.000
_cell.length_c   1.000
_cell.angle_alpha   90.00
_cell.angle_beta   90.00
_cell.angle_gamma   90.00
#
_symmetry.space_group_name_H-M   'P 1'
#
loop_
_entity.id
_entity.type
_entity.pdbx_description
1 polymer ?
#
loop_
_entity_poly.entity_id
_entity_poly.type
_entity_poly.pdbx_seq_one_letter_code
_entity_poly.pdbx_strand_id
1 'polypeptide(L)'
;QIMKQVPVRFDPKTLHIPAYSVEKLSSMKDVDWNSFLKRVCSLLDSSEKNTGVARSKLNLLYYLCTLVVHREIANRLISSQVFPILIQQLRAATGWDIRANVARVIGLLALHTSELGENVPVSEAITLLTELIRENFRNSKLKQCFLPALGELLYLIASKEEKGEHPRECWAVPSAAYTVLMRCLREG
;
A
#
# COMPACT_ATOMS: atom_id res chain seq x y z
N GLN A 1 -12.36 11.50 16.36
CA GLN A 1 -11.04 11.29 17.02
C GLN A 1 -10.10 10.64 16.02
N ILE A 2 -8.96 11.27 15.70
CA ILE A 2 -7.95 10.66 14.80
C ILE A 2 -7.24 9.55 15.60
N MET A 3 -7.34 8.30 15.14
CA MET A 3 -6.61 7.19 15.76
C MET A 3 -5.10 7.43 15.64
N LYS A 4 -4.39 7.48 16.76
CA LYS A 4 -2.92 7.48 16.75
C LYS A 4 -2.45 6.16 16.16
N GLN A 5 -1.66 6.22 15.09
CA GLN A 5 -1.08 5.00 14.51
C GLN A 5 -0.10 4.39 15.50
N VAL A 6 -0.27 3.10 15.79
CA VAL A 6 0.68 2.34 16.61
C VAL A 6 2.00 2.27 15.85
N PRO A 7 3.15 2.53 16.51
CA PRO A 7 4.47 2.33 15.92
C PRO A 7 4.58 0.90 15.40
N VAL A 8 4.91 0.77 14.12
CA VAL A 8 5.09 -0.54 13.49
C VAL A 8 6.40 -1.12 13.97
N ARG A 9 6.34 -2.32 14.55
CA ARG A 9 7.51 -3.11 14.91
C ARG A 9 7.41 -4.44 14.18
N PHE A 10 8.43 -4.75 13.39
CA PHE A 10 8.62 -6.09 12.84
C PHE A 10 9.68 -6.82 13.66
N ASP A 11 9.64 -8.15 13.64
CA ASP A 11 10.64 -9.00 14.25
C ASP A 11 11.56 -9.58 13.15
N PRO A 12 12.84 -9.19 13.09
CA PRO A 12 13.78 -9.70 12.11
C PRO A 12 13.97 -11.22 12.17
N LYS A 13 13.77 -11.85 13.34
CA LYS A 13 14.01 -13.30 13.53
C LYS A 13 12.93 -14.15 12.88
N THR A 14 11.72 -13.61 12.76
CA THR A 14 10.56 -14.27 12.15
C THR A 14 10.27 -13.76 10.74
N LEU A 15 11.14 -12.90 10.21
CA LEU A 15 11.07 -12.44 8.83
C LEU A 15 11.69 -13.51 7.92
N HIS A 16 10.89 -14.09 7.02
CA HIS A 16 11.35 -15.14 6.10
C HIS A 16 12.16 -14.59 4.91
N ILE A 17 12.65 -13.36 5.02
CA ILE A 17 13.59 -12.70 4.10
C ILE A 17 14.64 -11.96 4.93
N PRO A 18 15.83 -11.68 4.37
CA PRO A 18 16.79 -10.82 5.04
C PRO A 18 16.18 -9.45 5.34
N ALA A 19 16.29 -9.00 6.59
CA ALA A 19 15.92 -7.66 7.03
C ALA A 19 17.01 -6.65 6.60
N TYR A 20 17.03 -6.31 5.31
CA TYR A 20 17.97 -5.35 4.77
C TYR A 20 17.69 -3.94 5.29
N SER A 21 18.76 -3.18 5.54
CA SER A 21 18.62 -1.75 5.82
C SER A 21 18.28 -0.98 4.53
N VAL A 22 17.83 0.26 4.70
CA VAL A 22 17.50 1.16 3.60
C VAL A 22 18.73 1.45 2.76
N GLU A 23 19.89 1.65 3.39
CA GLU A 23 21.16 1.90 2.71
C GLU A 23 21.55 0.70 1.86
N LYS A 24 21.40 -0.52 2.42
CA LYS A 24 21.71 -1.75 1.70
C LYS A 24 20.82 -1.91 0.48
N LEU A 25 19.51 -1.74 0.63
CA LEU A 25 18.54 -1.82 -0.48
C LEU A 25 18.79 -0.76 -1.56
N SER A 26 19.11 0.46 -1.14
CA SER A 26 19.41 1.58 -2.07
C SER A 26 20.67 1.31 -2.88
N SER A 27 21.68 0.64 -2.30
CA SER A 27 22.92 0.27 -2.99
C SER A 27 22.81 -1.00 -3.85
N MET A 28 21.68 -1.72 -3.82
CA MET A 28 21.54 -2.98 -4.58
C MET A 28 21.50 -2.72 -6.08
N LYS A 29 22.29 -3.51 -6.81
CA LYS A 29 22.17 -3.62 -8.26
C LYS A 29 20.82 -4.23 -8.62
N ASP A 30 20.36 -4.00 -9.85
CA ASP A 30 19.04 -4.46 -10.29
C ASP A 30 18.84 -5.98 -10.16
N VAL A 31 19.89 -6.78 -10.36
CA VAL A 31 19.79 -8.24 -10.19
C VAL A 31 19.44 -8.63 -8.76
N ASP A 32 20.09 -8.01 -7.77
CA ASP A 32 19.85 -8.27 -6.35
C ASP A 32 18.51 -7.71 -5.91
N TRP A 33 18.17 -6.49 -6.38
CA TRP A 33 16.88 -5.86 -6.14
C TRP A 33 15.72 -6.71 -6.67
N ASN A 34 15.81 -7.18 -7.91
CA ASN A 34 14.79 -8.04 -8.51
C ASN A 34 14.67 -9.38 -7.77
N SER A 35 15.77 -9.92 -7.27
CA SER A 35 15.77 -11.13 -6.43
C SER A 35 15.08 -10.88 -5.09
N PHE A 36 15.31 -9.71 -4.48
CA PHE A 36 14.60 -9.27 -3.27
C PHE A 36 13.10 -9.11 -3.54
N LEU A 37 12.71 -8.41 -4.61
CA LEU A 37 11.31 -8.22 -5.00
C LEU A 37 10.60 -9.56 -5.21
N LYS A 38 11.20 -10.51 -5.92
CA LYS A 38 10.62 -11.86 -6.12
C LYS A 38 10.29 -12.55 -4.79
N ARG A 39 11.17 -12.43 -3.79
CA ARG A 39 10.92 -13.01 -2.45
C ARG A 39 9.81 -12.28 -1.72
N VAL A 40 9.78 -10.95 -1.77
CA VAL A 40 8.69 -10.13 -1.19
C VAL A 40 7.35 -10.53 -1.81
N CYS A 41 7.28 -10.56 -3.14
CA CYS A 41 6.09 -10.97 -3.90
C CYS A 41 5.62 -12.38 -3.52
N SER A 42 6.54 -13.35 -3.46
CA SER A 42 6.21 -14.74 -3.08
C SER A 42 5.63 -14.86 -1.68
N LEU A 43 6.13 -14.09 -0.71
CA LEU A 43 5.60 -14.09 0.65
C LEU A 43 4.25 -13.37 0.76
N LEU A 44 4.08 -12.25 0.05
CA LEU A 44 2.80 -11.53 0.01
C LEU A 44 1.70 -12.38 -0.62
N ASP A 45 1.99 -13.07 -1.72
CA ASP A 45 1.02 -13.89 -2.46
C ASP A 45 0.71 -15.24 -1.79
N SER A 46 1.42 -15.58 -0.70
CA SER A 46 1.18 -16.82 0.03
C SER A 46 -0.25 -16.90 0.61
N SER A 47 -0.90 -18.05 0.44
CA SER A 47 -2.24 -18.30 0.98
C SER A 47 -2.21 -18.42 2.51
N GLU A 48 -3.15 -17.74 3.19
CA GLU A 48 -3.30 -17.70 4.66
C GLU A 48 -3.87 -19.00 5.25
N LYS A 49 -3.38 -20.16 4.79
CA LYS A 49 -3.89 -21.50 5.17
C LYS A 49 -3.75 -21.82 6.65
N ASN A 50 -2.82 -21.15 7.35
CA ASN A 50 -2.61 -21.30 8.78
C ASN A 50 -2.17 -19.97 9.43
N THR A 51 -2.28 -19.92 10.75
CA THR A 51 -1.96 -18.73 11.56
C THR A 51 -0.48 -18.34 11.49
N GLY A 52 0.43 -19.29 11.26
CA GLY A 52 1.86 -19.01 11.10
C GLY A 52 2.17 -18.21 9.84
N VAL A 53 1.59 -18.60 8.71
CA VAL A 53 1.73 -17.88 7.42
C VAL A 53 1.12 -16.48 7.52
N ALA A 54 -0.07 -16.34 8.12
CA ALA A 54 -0.70 -15.04 8.34
C ALA A 54 0.18 -14.10 9.19
N ARG A 55 0.79 -14.61 10.27
CA ARG A 55 1.72 -13.83 11.11
C ARG A 55 2.98 -13.44 10.36
N SER A 56 3.56 -14.34 9.57
CA SER A 56 4.73 -14.04 8.75
C SER A 56 4.43 -12.95 7.71
N LYS A 57 3.25 -13.02 7.05
CA LYS A 57 2.79 -11.98 6.12
C LYS A 57 2.60 -10.63 6.82
N LEU A 58 1.98 -10.60 8.00
CA LEU A 58 1.86 -9.38 8.80
C LEU A 58 3.24 -8.80 9.17
N ASN A 59 4.17 -9.66 9.58
CA ASN A 59 5.54 -9.24 9.91
C ASN A 59 6.26 -8.65 8.69
N LEU A 60 6.03 -9.22 7.50
CA LEU A 60 6.52 -8.66 6.24
C LEU A 60 5.90 -7.29 5.94
N LEU A 61 4.59 -7.13 6.10
CA LEU A 61 3.93 -5.83 5.91
C LEU A 61 4.47 -4.77 6.87
N TYR A 62 4.79 -5.17 8.11
CA TYR A 62 5.43 -4.30 9.07
C TYR A 62 6.85 -3.90 8.67
N TYR A 63 7.65 -4.84 8.19
CA TYR A 63 8.96 -4.54 7.63
C TYR A 63 8.86 -3.58 6.44
N LEU A 64 7.92 -3.83 5.50
CA LEU A 64 7.69 -2.93 4.37
C LEU A 64 7.31 -1.51 4.84
N CYS A 65 6.46 -1.36 5.85
CA CYS A 65 6.13 -0.04 6.42
C CYS A 65 7.37 0.73 6.90
N THR A 66 8.42 0.05 7.37
CA THR A 66 9.68 0.71 7.78
C THR A 66 10.55 1.13 6.60
N LEU A 67 10.37 0.52 5.43
CA LEU A 67 11.16 0.80 4.23
C LEU A 67 10.53 1.89 3.37
N VAL A 68 9.21 1.82 3.16
CA VAL A 68 8.47 2.69 2.23
C VAL A 68 8.41 4.16 2.66
N VAL A 69 8.84 4.48 3.89
CA VAL A 69 9.00 5.86 4.34
C VAL A 69 10.19 6.58 3.69
N HIS A 70 11.07 5.83 3.02
CA HIS A 70 12.20 6.37 2.29
C HIS A 70 11.85 6.51 0.81
N ARG A 71 11.87 7.75 0.31
CA ARG A 71 11.45 8.13 -1.05
C ARG A 71 12.00 7.22 -2.15
N GLU A 72 13.30 6.95 -2.13
CA GLU A 72 13.95 6.11 -3.16
C GLU A 72 13.37 4.68 -3.17
N ILE A 73 13.15 4.11 -1.99
CA ILE A 73 12.58 2.78 -1.86
C ILE A 73 11.10 2.79 -2.25
N ALA A 74 10.34 3.83 -1.90
CA ALA A 74 8.95 4.00 -2.29
C ALA A 74 8.78 4.04 -3.82
N ASN A 75 9.55 4.88 -4.50
CA ASN A 75 9.53 5.02 -5.97
C ASN A 75 9.81 3.68 -6.66
N ARG A 76 10.82 2.94 -6.19
CA ARG A 76 11.16 1.63 -6.76
C ARG A 76 10.10 0.58 -6.49
N LEU A 77 9.49 0.57 -5.30
CA LEU A 77 8.48 -0.42 -4.91
C LEU A 77 7.14 -0.19 -5.61
N ILE A 78 6.66 1.05 -5.66
CA ILE A 78 5.37 1.38 -6.30
C ILE A 78 5.40 1.08 -7.80
N SER A 79 6.56 1.27 -8.43
CA SER A 79 6.80 0.99 -9.86
C SER A 79 7.10 -0.49 -10.13
N SER A 80 7.05 -1.36 -9.13
CA SER A 80 7.37 -2.79 -9.25
C SER A 80 6.14 -3.70 -9.13
N GLN A 81 6.35 -5.00 -9.35
CA GLN A 81 5.32 -6.04 -9.17
C GLN A 81 4.79 -6.16 -7.72
N VAL A 82 5.45 -5.53 -6.74
CA VAL A 82 4.95 -5.48 -5.35
C VAL A 82 3.62 -4.74 -5.27
N PHE A 83 3.45 -3.63 -6.02
CA PHE A 83 2.25 -2.81 -5.93
C PHE A 83 0.99 -3.53 -6.44
N PRO A 84 0.98 -4.16 -7.64
CA PRO A 84 -0.14 -5.02 -8.07
C PRO A 84 -0.46 -6.14 -7.07
N ILE A 85 0.56 -6.78 -6.48
CA ILE A 85 0.34 -7.83 -5.48
C ILE A 85 -0.29 -7.28 -4.20
N LEU A 86 0.08 -6.07 -3.76
CA LEU A 86 -0.59 -5.41 -2.63
C LEU A 86 -2.07 -5.16 -2.94
N ILE A 87 -2.40 -4.68 -4.15
CA ILE A 87 -3.80 -4.51 -4.58
C ILE A 87 -4.53 -5.86 -4.56
N GLN A 88 -3.91 -6.93 -5.07
CA GLN A 88 -4.47 -8.28 -5.02
C GLN A 88 -4.70 -8.75 -3.57
N GLN A 89 -3.75 -8.51 -2.66
CA GLN A 89 -3.90 -8.87 -1.25
C GLN A 89 -5.02 -8.07 -0.56
N LEU A 90 -5.21 -6.82 -0.94
CA LEU A 90 -6.31 -6.00 -0.43
C LEU A 90 -7.69 -6.60 -0.82
N ARG A 91 -7.79 -7.21 -2.01
CA ARG A 91 -8.99 -7.89 -2.51
C ARG A 91 -9.16 -9.29 -1.90
N ALA A 92 -8.09 -10.07 -1.83
CA ALA A 92 -8.14 -11.52 -1.59
C ALA A 92 -7.91 -11.95 -0.14
N ALA A 93 -7.17 -11.18 0.67
CA ALA A 93 -6.88 -11.58 2.06
C ALA A 93 -8.18 -11.75 2.86
N THR A 94 -8.29 -12.76 3.72
CA THR A 94 -9.51 -12.95 4.53
C THR A 94 -9.43 -12.21 5.86
N GLY A 95 -8.21 -12.00 6.37
CA GLY A 95 -7.95 -11.26 7.59
C GLY A 95 -8.03 -9.75 7.40
N TRP A 96 -8.93 -9.08 8.13
CA TRP A 96 -9.02 -7.61 8.15
C TRP A 96 -7.74 -6.92 8.61
N ASP A 97 -6.97 -7.56 9.51
CA ASP A 97 -5.68 -7.03 9.96
C ASP A 97 -4.63 -6.99 8.84
N ILE A 98 -4.62 -8.02 7.98
CA ILE A 98 -3.77 -8.06 6.79
C ILE A 98 -4.23 -7.00 5.79
N ARG A 99 -5.54 -6.92 5.48
CA ARG A 99 -6.07 -5.87 4.60
C ARG A 99 -5.74 -4.46 5.10
N ALA A 100 -5.88 -4.20 6.39
CA ALA A 100 -5.57 -2.91 6.99
C ALA A 100 -4.07 -2.57 6.86
N ASN A 101 -3.18 -3.53 7.09
CA ASN A 101 -1.74 -3.32 6.93
C ASN A 101 -1.30 -3.22 5.46
N VAL A 102 -1.94 -3.95 4.55
CA VAL A 102 -1.76 -3.77 3.10
C VAL A 102 -2.15 -2.36 2.69
N ALA A 103 -3.32 -1.88 3.10
CA ALA A 103 -3.75 -0.52 2.83
C ALA A 103 -2.79 0.51 3.43
N ARG A 104 -2.26 0.26 4.63
CA ARG A 104 -1.22 1.11 5.25
C ARG A 104 0.04 1.18 4.40
N VAL A 105 0.54 0.05 3.89
CA VAL A 105 1.71 0.03 2.99
C VAL A 105 1.42 0.79 1.70
N ILE A 106 0.24 0.60 1.10
CA ILE A 106 -0.20 1.34 -0.10
C ILE A 106 -0.23 2.85 0.16
N GLY A 107 -0.82 3.28 1.28
CA GLY A 107 -0.87 4.70 1.65
C GLY A 107 0.50 5.30 1.88
N LEU A 108 1.40 4.58 2.56
CA LEU A 108 2.78 5.04 2.77
C LEU A 108 3.58 5.09 1.47
N LEU A 109 3.40 4.11 0.58
CA LEU A 109 3.97 4.17 -0.77
C LEU A 109 3.50 5.44 -1.48
N ALA A 110 2.20 5.71 -1.48
CA ALA A 110 1.65 6.89 -2.13
C ALA A 110 2.21 8.20 -1.53
N LEU A 111 2.25 8.30 -0.21
CA LEU A 111 2.76 9.47 0.53
C LEU A 111 4.23 9.80 0.20
N HIS A 112 5.08 8.78 0.08
CA HIS A 112 6.52 8.96 -0.09
C HIS A 112 6.99 8.85 -1.54
N THR A 113 6.09 8.50 -2.47
CA THR A 113 6.40 8.43 -3.89
C THR A 113 6.49 9.83 -4.49
N SER A 114 7.63 10.13 -5.10
CA SER A 114 7.83 11.36 -5.87
C SER A 114 7.77 11.16 -7.37
N GLU A 115 7.77 9.93 -7.87
CA GLU A 115 7.78 9.58 -9.29
C GLU A 115 6.76 8.46 -9.53
N LEU A 116 5.82 8.67 -10.45
CA LEU A 116 4.77 7.70 -10.73
C LEU A 116 4.72 7.46 -12.23
N GLY A 117 5.00 6.23 -12.65
CA GLY A 117 4.88 5.85 -14.06
C GLY A 117 3.42 5.65 -14.48
N GLU A 118 3.12 5.95 -15.74
CA GLU A 118 1.76 5.86 -16.30
C GLU A 118 1.13 4.47 -16.14
N ASN A 119 1.95 3.41 -16.21
CA ASN A 119 1.49 2.02 -16.13
C ASN A 119 1.23 1.52 -14.69
N VAL A 120 1.49 2.35 -13.67
CA VAL A 120 1.24 1.94 -12.27
C VAL A 120 -0.27 1.92 -12.03
N PRO A 121 -0.87 0.81 -11.55
CA PRO A 121 -2.32 0.63 -11.43
C PRO A 121 -2.92 1.36 -10.22
N VAL A 122 -2.64 2.65 -10.06
CA VAL A 122 -3.14 3.49 -8.94
C VAL A 122 -4.66 3.62 -8.99
N SER A 123 -5.25 3.73 -10.18
CA SER A 123 -6.71 3.77 -10.37
C SER A 123 -7.42 2.50 -9.87
N GLU A 124 -6.79 1.33 -10.02
CA GLU A 124 -7.33 0.08 -9.49
C GLU A 124 -7.31 0.08 -7.95
N ALA A 125 -6.20 0.55 -7.35
CA ALA A 125 -6.10 0.68 -5.90
C ALA A 125 -7.17 1.64 -5.34
N ILE A 126 -7.39 2.79 -5.99
CA ILE A 126 -8.41 3.78 -5.61
C ILE A 126 -9.81 3.18 -5.69
N THR A 127 -10.11 2.46 -6.78
CA THR A 127 -11.40 1.81 -6.98
C THR A 127 -11.67 0.80 -5.87
N LEU A 128 -10.71 -0.09 -5.61
CA LEU A 128 -10.84 -1.13 -4.59
C LEU A 128 -10.96 -0.55 -3.17
N LEU A 129 -10.16 0.46 -2.81
CA LEU A 129 -10.28 1.13 -1.52
C LEU A 129 -11.63 1.83 -1.36
N THR A 130 -12.14 2.44 -2.43
CA THR A 130 -13.46 3.09 -2.45
C THR A 130 -14.57 2.07 -2.18
N GLU A 131 -14.52 0.91 -2.84
CA GLU A 131 -15.46 -0.20 -2.63
C GLU A 131 -15.41 -0.70 -1.19
N LEU A 132 -14.21 -1.00 -0.67
CA LEU A 132 -14.04 -1.47 0.70
C LEU A 132 -14.55 -0.47 1.75
N ILE A 133 -14.30 0.83 1.56
CA ILE A 133 -14.83 1.86 2.47
C ILE A 133 -16.36 1.91 2.39
N ARG A 134 -16.93 1.82 1.18
CA ARG A 134 -18.38 1.83 0.98
C ARG A 134 -19.05 0.63 1.65
N GLU A 135 -18.51 -0.57 1.44
CA GLU A 135 -19.01 -1.81 2.04
C GLU A 135 -18.93 -1.78 3.57
N ASN A 136 -17.89 -1.16 4.10
CA ASN A 136 -17.61 -1.09 5.54
C ASN A 136 -17.94 0.26 6.16
N PHE A 137 -18.83 1.04 5.52
CA PHE A 137 -19.05 2.44 5.88
C PHE A 137 -19.49 2.66 7.34
N ARG A 138 -20.28 1.72 7.89
CA ARG A 138 -20.74 1.72 9.29
C ARG A 138 -19.68 1.23 10.28
N ASN A 139 -18.62 0.57 9.80
CA ASN A 139 -17.51 0.11 10.63
C ASN A 139 -16.42 1.19 10.68
N SER A 140 -16.52 2.08 11.66
CA SER A 140 -15.60 3.22 11.81
C SER A 140 -14.12 2.79 11.88
N LYS A 141 -13.82 1.64 12.50
CA LYS A 141 -12.45 1.13 12.61
C LYS A 141 -11.88 0.77 11.23
N LEU A 142 -12.61 -0.04 10.45
CA LEU A 142 -12.16 -0.44 9.11
C LEU A 142 -12.13 0.76 8.14
N LYS A 143 -13.13 1.63 8.21
CA LYS A 143 -13.17 2.89 7.46
C LYS A 143 -11.91 3.73 7.72
N GLN A 144 -11.53 3.91 9.00
CA GLN A 144 -10.33 4.65 9.39
C GLN A 144 -9.02 3.98 8.98
N CYS A 145 -9.01 2.66 8.72
CA CYS A 145 -7.83 1.98 8.18
C CYS A 145 -7.64 2.24 6.68
N PHE A 146 -8.71 2.31 5.91
CA PHE A 146 -8.64 2.43 4.44
C PHE A 146 -8.66 3.87 3.94
N LEU A 147 -9.37 4.75 4.63
CA LEU A 147 -9.54 6.15 4.24
C LEU A 147 -8.22 6.92 4.06
N PRO A 148 -7.21 6.75 4.94
CA PRO A 148 -5.91 7.40 4.73
C PRO A 148 -5.25 6.97 3.42
N ALA A 149 -5.23 5.67 3.12
CA ALA A 149 -4.62 5.16 1.90
C ALA A 149 -5.31 5.71 0.64
N LEU A 150 -6.65 5.80 0.65
CA LEU A 150 -7.40 6.42 -0.45
C LEU A 150 -7.03 7.90 -0.61
N GLY A 151 -6.93 8.64 0.49
CA GLY A 151 -6.54 10.05 0.48
C GLY A 151 -5.15 10.28 -0.10
N GLU A 152 -4.16 9.48 0.32
CA GLU A 152 -2.78 9.59 -0.16
C GLU A 152 -2.65 9.29 -1.66
N LEU A 153 -3.36 8.28 -2.17
CA LEU A 153 -3.36 7.96 -3.61
C LEU A 153 -3.97 9.09 -4.45
N LEU A 154 -5.06 9.70 -3.97
CA LEU A 154 -5.70 10.83 -4.65
C LEU A 154 -4.80 12.06 -4.64
N TYR A 155 -4.15 12.33 -3.51
CA TYR A 155 -3.17 13.41 -3.41
C TYR A 155 -1.98 13.19 -4.35
N LEU A 156 -1.47 11.95 -4.43
CA LEU A 156 -0.39 11.60 -5.35
C LEU A 156 -0.76 11.89 -6.81
N ILE A 157 -1.93 11.43 -7.28
CA ILE A 157 -2.38 11.69 -8.65
C ILE A 157 -2.56 13.19 -8.89
N ALA A 158 -3.26 13.89 -8.00
CA ALA A 158 -3.49 15.32 -8.14
C ALA A 158 -2.17 16.11 -8.21
N SER A 159 -1.19 15.74 -7.36
CA SER A 159 0.15 16.35 -7.35
C SER A 159 0.93 16.08 -8.64
N LYS A 160 0.65 14.97 -9.33
CA LYS A 160 1.31 14.57 -10.58
C LYS A 160 0.69 15.28 -11.79
N GLU A 161 -0.63 15.42 -11.79
CA GLU A 161 -1.35 16.18 -12.82
C GLU A 161 -1.01 17.68 -12.77
N GLU A 162 -0.89 18.27 -11.58
CA GLU A 162 -0.55 19.70 -11.41
C GLU A 162 0.83 20.03 -12.02
N LYS A 163 1.79 19.11 -11.91
CA LYS A 163 3.14 19.28 -12.45
C LYS A 163 3.22 19.09 -13.98
N GLY A 164 2.12 18.68 -14.62
CA GLY A 164 2.08 18.42 -16.06
C GLY A 164 2.99 17.28 -16.51
N GLU A 165 3.40 16.40 -15.59
CA GLU A 165 4.35 15.32 -15.88
C GLU A 165 3.76 14.25 -16.81
N HIS A 166 2.43 14.12 -16.85
CA HIS A 166 1.73 13.05 -17.57
C HIS A 166 0.40 13.54 -18.18
N PRO A 167 -0.11 12.87 -19.24
CA PRO A 167 -1.46 13.10 -19.75
C PRO A 167 -2.53 12.94 -18.66
N ARG A 168 -3.56 13.81 -18.68
CA ARG A 168 -4.68 13.78 -17.70
C ARG A 168 -5.49 12.48 -17.70
N GLU A 169 -5.24 11.58 -18.64
CA GLU A 169 -5.99 10.32 -18.80
C GLU A 169 -5.27 9.11 -18.20
N CYS A 170 -4.01 9.24 -17.74
CA CYS A 170 -3.23 8.10 -17.25
C CYS A 170 -3.79 7.46 -15.98
N TRP A 171 -4.44 8.23 -15.10
CA TRP A 171 -4.96 7.74 -13.83
C TRP A 171 -6.38 8.22 -13.55
N ALA A 172 -7.36 7.52 -14.12
CA ALA A 172 -8.77 7.81 -13.87
C ALA A 172 -9.15 7.62 -12.39
N VAL A 173 -9.88 8.58 -11.82
CA VAL A 173 -10.48 8.50 -10.49
C VAL A 173 -11.99 8.26 -10.62
N PRO A 174 -12.54 7.16 -10.06
CA PRO A 174 -13.97 6.90 -10.17
C PRO A 174 -14.79 7.94 -9.39
N SER A 175 -15.92 8.39 -9.95
CA SER A 175 -16.85 9.33 -9.29
C SER A 175 -17.37 8.83 -7.92
N ALA A 176 -17.40 7.50 -7.77
CA ALA A 176 -17.68 6.81 -6.53
C ALA A 176 -16.71 7.19 -5.39
N ALA A 177 -15.43 7.44 -5.69
CA ALA A 177 -14.42 7.82 -4.70
C ALA A 177 -14.77 9.17 -4.07
N TYR A 178 -15.07 10.16 -4.91
CA TYR A 178 -15.52 11.50 -4.46
C TYR A 178 -16.78 11.40 -3.57
N THR A 179 -17.77 10.64 -4.01
CA THR A 179 -19.03 10.46 -3.27
C THR A 179 -18.79 9.85 -1.88
N VAL A 180 -17.96 8.79 -1.82
CA VAL A 180 -17.63 8.09 -0.57
C VAL A 180 -16.84 9.01 0.36
N LEU A 181 -15.87 9.76 -0.14
CA LEU A 181 -15.07 10.70 0.65
C LEU A 181 -15.93 11.81 1.24
N MET A 182 -16.75 12.46 0.41
CA MET A 182 -17.64 13.53 0.87
C MET A 182 -18.59 13.03 1.96
N ARG A 183 -19.08 11.79 1.82
CA ARG A 183 -19.90 11.16 2.85
C ARG A 183 -19.13 10.87 4.13
N CYS A 184 -17.89 10.37 4.03
CA CYS A 184 -17.02 10.14 5.19
C CYS A 184 -16.69 11.43 5.94
N LEU A 185 -16.55 12.57 5.25
CA LEU A 185 -16.27 13.88 5.86
C LEU A 185 -17.50 14.47 6.56
N ARG A 186 -18.70 14.23 6.04
CA ARG A 186 -19.96 14.73 6.62
C ARG A 186 -20.42 13.92 7.83
N GLU A 187 -20.23 12.60 7.79
CA GLU A 187 -20.69 11.64 8.79
C GLU A 187 -19.54 11.11 9.67
N GLY A 188 -18.40 11.82 9.70
CA GLY A 188 -17.14 11.40 10.33
C GLY A 188 -16.91 11.89 11.76
#